data_AF-A0A7W1W970-F1
#
_entry.id   AF-A0A7W1W970-F1
#
_cell.length_a   1.000
_cell.length_b   1.000
_cell.length_c   1.000
_cell.angle_alpha   90.00
_cell.angle_beta   90.00
_cell.angle_gamma   90.00
#
_symmetry.space_group_name_H-M   'P 1'
#
loop_
_entity.id
_entity.type
_entity.pdbx_description
1 polymer ?
#
loop_
_entity_poly.entity_id
_entity_poly.type
_entity_poly.pdbx_seq_one_letter_code
_entity_poly.pdbx_strand_id
1 'polypeptide(L)'
;MNRRLLVILLILCFGNLFASAQSIKEKPAPTGLTMEMTFLKDRPPAYMTIPELAATARNYLFGAYNLTPNFQTSAERLPVQAVKLISYLENGAVKIKVKVFTGRKSFEKEEDVAEYSMREGERISVKELANFGVEPFEIAVVRVAPSVSALPAIENKTTSLQVTAIEPNFSTLPSYKISLLNASNKAVSALTCETVENGRNRLSGIWQNKYGEYLIEPGATLVREMSIPLEYKKSVEGEIPKPASQQTFVISSVIFADGSYEGNASRAAQFHAWTLGRKTQVKQIIALLESFENNSSAFNFSKFVEQSAKLETKISESEFGKFLKQFPSLTENEKAFLRDGVEGLSDDVKTEFTTGTQKRLKELEPNAARIYLKALKEKYQNWLALLP
;
A
#
# COMPACT_ATOMS: atom_id res chain seq x y z
N MET A 1 47.75 1.58 -51.74
CA MET A 1 47.19 2.05 -53.03
C MET A 1 45.70 1.70 -53.05
N ASN A 2 44.82 2.71 -52.93
CA ASN A 2 43.45 2.86 -53.48
C ASN A 2 42.68 1.58 -53.90
N ARG A 3 41.38 1.36 -53.61
CA ARG A 3 40.23 2.29 -53.58
C ARG A 3 38.96 1.52 -53.13
N ARG A 4 38.20 2.14 -52.21
CA ARG A 4 36.73 2.23 -52.10
C ARG A 4 35.85 1.17 -52.80
N LEU A 5 34.99 0.48 -52.02
CA LEU A 5 33.57 0.37 -52.39
C LEU A 5 32.71 0.46 -51.13
N LEU A 6 31.82 1.44 -51.15
CA LEU A 6 30.86 1.82 -50.13
C LEU A 6 29.59 1.01 -50.40
N VAL A 7 29.19 0.11 -49.50
CA VAL A 7 27.88 -0.55 -49.55
C VAL A 7 26.99 0.11 -48.51
N ILE A 8 26.01 0.85 -48.99
CA ILE A 8 24.93 1.46 -48.22
C ILE A 8 23.97 0.34 -47.82
N LEU A 9 23.94 -0.01 -46.53
CA LEU A 9 22.94 -0.94 -45.99
C LEU A 9 21.73 -0.11 -45.53
N LEU A 10 20.68 -0.10 -46.35
CA LEU A 10 19.37 0.45 -46.04
C LEU A 10 18.67 -0.51 -45.05
N ILE A 11 18.64 -0.16 -43.76
CA ILE A 11 17.84 -0.88 -42.77
C ILE A 11 16.40 -0.39 -42.90
N LEU A 12 15.59 -1.16 -43.60
CA LEU A 12 14.12 -1.05 -43.60
C LEU A 12 13.62 -1.45 -42.22
N CYS A 13 13.25 -0.45 -41.41
CA CYS A 13 12.46 -0.61 -40.20
C CYS A 13 11.05 -1.11 -40.58
N PHE A 14 10.90 -2.43 -40.71
CA PHE A 14 9.58 -3.05 -40.59
C PHE A 14 9.14 -2.93 -39.14
N GLY A 15 8.27 -1.96 -38.88
CA GLY A 15 7.53 -1.84 -37.63
C GLY A 15 6.69 -3.09 -37.44
N ASN A 16 7.16 -4.02 -36.61
CA ASN A 16 6.33 -5.07 -36.06
C ASN A 16 5.37 -4.42 -35.05
N LEU A 17 4.20 -4.00 -35.53
CA LEU A 17 3.01 -3.82 -34.71
C LEU A 17 2.59 -5.21 -34.21
N PHE A 18 3.23 -5.70 -33.15
CA PHE A 18 2.61 -6.73 -32.33
C PHE A 18 1.46 -6.07 -31.56
N ALA A 19 0.28 -6.10 -32.16
CA ALA A 19 -0.96 -6.01 -31.42
C ALA A 19 -1.00 -7.24 -30.49
N SER A 20 -0.50 -7.08 -29.27
CA SER A 20 -0.68 -8.05 -28.21
C SER A 20 -2.18 -8.16 -27.94
N ALA A 21 -2.84 -9.12 -28.57
CA ALA A 21 -4.17 -9.55 -28.20
C ALA A 21 -4.06 -10.08 -26.76
N GLN A 22 -4.33 -9.21 -25.78
CA GLN A 22 -4.56 -9.66 -24.40
C GLN A 22 -5.78 -10.57 -24.46
N SER A 23 -5.57 -11.88 -24.38
CA SER A 23 -6.66 -12.83 -24.14
C SER A 23 -7.40 -12.33 -22.91
N ILE A 24 -8.68 -12.00 -23.06
CA ILE A 24 -9.55 -11.70 -21.93
C ILE A 24 -9.62 -13.00 -21.12
N LYS A 25 -8.75 -13.15 -20.12
CA LYS A 25 -8.89 -14.22 -19.14
C LYS A 25 -10.22 -13.97 -18.45
N GLU A 26 -11.17 -14.86 -18.67
CA GLU A 26 -12.44 -14.84 -17.93
C GLU A 26 -12.14 -14.74 -16.44
N LYS A 27 -12.78 -13.79 -15.77
CA LYS A 27 -12.65 -13.63 -14.33
C LYS A 27 -13.18 -14.91 -13.68
N PRO A 28 -12.44 -15.55 -12.77
CA PRO A 28 -12.94 -16.73 -12.08
C PRO A 28 -14.25 -16.41 -11.35
N ALA A 29 -15.13 -17.41 -11.31
CA ALA A 29 -16.42 -17.28 -10.64
C ALA A 29 -16.23 -16.96 -9.16
N PRO A 30 -17.14 -16.20 -8.52
CA PRO A 30 -17.06 -15.94 -7.09
C PRO A 30 -17.03 -17.24 -6.28
N THR A 31 -16.08 -17.37 -5.36
CA THR A 31 -15.93 -18.56 -4.51
C THR A 31 -17.14 -18.82 -3.61
N GLY A 32 -17.91 -17.77 -3.29
CA GLY A 32 -18.95 -17.79 -2.27
C GLY A 32 -18.41 -17.91 -0.84
N LEU A 33 -17.08 -17.94 -0.63
CA LEU A 33 -16.44 -18.02 0.68
C LEU A 33 -15.86 -16.66 1.10
N THR A 34 -16.11 -16.29 2.34
CA THR A 34 -15.52 -15.11 2.98
C THR A 34 -14.98 -15.45 4.36
N MET A 35 -13.99 -14.67 4.81
CA MET A 35 -13.48 -14.74 6.17
C MET A 35 -14.26 -13.74 7.02
N GLU A 36 -15.02 -14.24 7.99
CA GLU A 36 -15.64 -13.48 9.07
C GLU A 36 -14.63 -13.36 10.21
N MET A 37 -14.47 -12.17 10.79
CA MET A 37 -13.53 -11.95 11.88
C MET A 37 -14.03 -10.98 12.94
N THR A 38 -14.02 -11.43 14.18
CA THR A 38 -14.29 -10.61 15.36
C THR A 38 -12.97 -10.31 16.07
N PHE A 39 -12.55 -9.06 16.04
CA PHE A 39 -11.32 -8.57 16.67
C PHE A 39 -11.57 -7.55 17.79
N LEU A 40 -12.83 -7.15 17.97
CA LEU A 40 -13.35 -6.31 19.05
C LEU A 40 -14.70 -6.90 19.46
N LYS A 41 -14.80 -7.42 20.69
CA LYS A 41 -15.97 -8.20 21.17
C LYS A 41 -17.30 -7.44 21.08
N ASP A 42 -17.27 -6.13 21.26
CA ASP A 42 -18.46 -5.27 21.25
C ASP A 42 -18.74 -4.63 19.89
N ARG A 43 -18.08 -5.11 18.82
CA ARG A 43 -18.30 -4.64 17.45
C ARG A 43 -18.73 -5.79 16.55
N PRO A 44 -19.50 -5.49 15.49
CA PRO A 44 -19.79 -6.46 14.46
C PRO A 44 -18.51 -7.02 13.81
N PRO A 45 -18.52 -8.27 13.33
CA PRO A 45 -17.38 -8.88 12.68
C PRO A 45 -17.03 -8.19 11.37
N ALA A 46 -15.76 -8.14 11.00
CA ALA A 46 -15.33 -7.74 9.67
C ALA A 46 -15.42 -8.92 8.68
N TYR A 47 -15.72 -8.62 7.43
CA TYR A 47 -15.74 -9.61 6.35
C TYR A 47 -14.66 -9.30 5.32
N MET A 48 -13.93 -10.33 4.93
CA MET A 48 -12.77 -10.22 4.07
C MET A 48 -12.87 -11.21 2.91
N THR A 49 -12.64 -10.71 1.70
CA THR A 49 -12.57 -11.57 0.50
C THR A 49 -11.46 -12.60 0.63
N ILE A 50 -11.73 -13.83 0.19
CA ILE A 50 -10.74 -14.90 0.09
C ILE A 50 -10.40 -15.09 -1.40
N PRO A 51 -9.21 -14.66 -1.84
CA PRO A 51 -8.76 -14.88 -3.21
C PRO A 51 -8.51 -16.37 -3.51
N GLU A 52 -8.68 -16.77 -4.77
CA GLU A 52 -8.48 -18.18 -5.19
C GLU A 52 -7.02 -18.62 -5.20
N LEU A 53 -6.09 -17.68 -5.39
CA LEU A 53 -4.67 -17.98 -5.56
C LEU A 53 -3.84 -17.23 -4.52
N ALA A 54 -2.81 -17.91 -4.00
CA ALA A 54 -1.81 -17.31 -3.10
C ALA A 54 -1.15 -16.06 -3.71
N ALA A 55 -0.91 -16.05 -5.03
CA ALA A 55 -0.35 -14.91 -5.75
C ALA A 55 -1.24 -13.66 -5.71
N THR A 56 -2.54 -13.85 -5.43
CA THR A 56 -3.55 -12.78 -5.29
C THR A 56 -4.00 -12.57 -3.85
N ALA A 57 -3.31 -13.20 -2.89
CA ALA A 57 -3.63 -13.09 -1.47
C ALA A 57 -3.68 -11.63 -1.03
N ARG A 58 -4.71 -11.29 -0.25
CA ARG A 58 -4.89 -9.94 0.28
C ARG A 58 -4.30 -9.85 1.67
N ASN A 59 -3.60 -8.76 1.93
CA ASN A 59 -3.12 -8.41 3.27
C ASN A 59 -4.17 -7.50 3.92
N TYR A 60 -4.73 -7.93 5.04
CA TYR A 60 -5.62 -7.13 5.87
C TYR A 60 -4.87 -6.71 7.12
N LEU A 61 -4.86 -5.41 7.43
CA LEU A 61 -4.11 -4.84 8.53
C LEU A 61 -5.07 -4.22 9.55
N PHE A 62 -4.95 -4.63 10.81
CA PHE A 62 -5.82 -4.20 11.91
C PHE A 62 -4.99 -3.49 12.96
N GLY A 63 -5.06 -2.16 12.97
CA GLY A 63 -4.43 -1.31 14.00
C GLY A 63 -5.30 -1.09 15.24
N ALA A 64 -6.55 -1.56 15.23
CA ALA A 64 -7.46 -1.51 16.36
C ALA A 64 -7.72 -2.92 16.87
N TYR A 65 -7.50 -3.14 18.17
CA TYR A 65 -7.71 -4.41 18.86
C TYR A 65 -7.72 -4.13 20.38
N ASN A 66 -8.24 -5.09 21.15
CA ASN A 66 -8.13 -5.05 22.59
C ASN A 66 -6.78 -5.62 23.05
N LEU A 67 -6.24 -5.07 24.13
CA LEU A 67 -5.07 -5.63 24.80
C LEU A 67 -5.50 -6.65 25.85
N THR A 68 -4.69 -7.69 26.05
CA THR A 68 -4.90 -8.61 27.18
C THR A 68 -4.69 -7.86 28.50
N PRO A 69 -5.54 -8.08 29.53
CA PRO A 69 -5.36 -7.46 30.83
C PRO A 69 -3.95 -7.71 31.39
N ASN A 70 -3.35 -6.69 31.99
CA ASN A 70 -2.03 -6.73 32.62
C ASN A 70 -0.83 -7.01 31.69
N PHE A 71 -0.99 -6.91 30.36
CA PHE A 71 0.17 -7.00 29.47
C PHE A 71 1.11 -5.80 29.66
N GLN A 72 2.38 -6.08 29.92
CA GLN A 72 3.42 -5.06 30.06
C GLN A 72 4.36 -5.14 28.86
N THR A 73 4.58 -3.99 28.22
CA THR A 73 5.63 -3.83 27.21
C THR A 73 7.00 -3.73 27.91
N SER A 74 8.05 -4.21 27.25
CA SER A 74 9.42 -4.13 27.76
C SER A 74 10.40 -3.74 26.66
N ALA A 75 11.68 -3.54 27.00
CA ALA A 75 12.71 -3.29 25.98
C ALA A 75 12.83 -4.46 24.99
N GLU A 76 12.56 -5.68 25.43
CA GLU A 76 12.62 -6.91 24.62
C GLU A 76 11.28 -7.25 23.95
N ARG A 77 10.18 -6.65 24.40
CA ARG A 77 8.83 -6.84 23.85
C ARG A 77 8.24 -5.50 23.40
N LEU A 78 8.48 -5.21 22.13
CA LEU A 78 7.93 -4.03 21.46
C LEU A 78 6.39 -4.12 21.44
N PRO A 79 5.67 -3.00 21.57
CA PRO A 79 4.22 -3.01 21.46
C PRO A 79 3.80 -3.46 20.08
N VAL A 80 2.72 -4.25 20.00
CA VAL A 80 2.03 -4.47 18.74
C VAL A 80 1.49 -3.13 18.26
N GLN A 81 1.63 -2.88 16.97
CA GLN A 81 1.09 -1.73 16.25
C GLN A 81 -0.07 -2.16 15.33
N ALA A 82 0.00 -3.39 14.80
CA ALA A 82 -1.07 -3.96 14.01
C ALA A 82 -1.02 -5.49 13.95
N VAL A 83 -2.17 -6.11 13.75
CA VAL A 83 -2.30 -7.52 13.37
C VAL A 83 -2.53 -7.60 11.85
N LYS A 84 -1.74 -8.41 11.16
CA LYS A 84 -1.85 -8.66 9.72
C LYS A 84 -2.42 -10.04 9.48
N LEU A 85 -3.45 -10.12 8.65
CA LEU A 85 -3.99 -11.38 8.14
C LEU A 85 -3.78 -11.50 6.64
N ILE A 86 -3.41 -12.70 6.21
CA ILE A 86 -3.27 -13.07 4.81
C ILE A 86 -4.13 -14.31 4.58
N SER A 87 -5.09 -14.22 3.66
CA SER A 87 -5.96 -15.34 3.33
C SER A 87 -5.99 -15.64 1.83
N TYR A 88 -6.12 -16.92 1.48
CA TYR A 88 -6.29 -17.42 0.12
C TYR A 88 -6.82 -18.87 0.13
N LEU A 89 -7.39 -19.32 -0.98
CA LEU A 89 -7.81 -20.71 -1.18
C LEU A 89 -6.62 -21.57 -1.64
N GLU A 90 -6.49 -22.77 -1.07
CA GLU A 90 -5.51 -23.77 -1.48
C GLU A 90 -6.11 -25.16 -1.28
N ASN A 91 -6.18 -25.96 -2.34
CA ASN A 91 -6.67 -27.35 -2.30
C ASN A 91 -8.06 -27.49 -1.62
N GLY A 92 -8.94 -26.53 -1.84
CA GLY A 92 -10.30 -26.52 -1.26
C GLY A 92 -10.39 -26.13 0.21
N ALA A 93 -9.29 -25.67 0.82
CA ALA A 93 -9.27 -25.07 2.16
C ALA A 93 -8.77 -23.63 2.10
N VAL A 94 -9.22 -22.80 3.04
CA VAL A 94 -8.78 -21.42 3.21
C VAL A 94 -7.52 -21.43 4.09
N LYS A 95 -6.40 -21.05 3.50
CA LYS A 95 -5.17 -20.77 4.27
C LYS A 95 -5.27 -19.40 4.89
N ILE A 96 -4.96 -19.31 6.17
CA ILE A 96 -4.97 -18.05 6.92
C ILE A 96 -3.64 -17.94 7.66
N LYS A 97 -2.85 -16.92 7.33
CA LYS A 97 -1.61 -16.58 8.05
C LYS A 97 -1.86 -15.35 8.89
N VAL A 98 -1.52 -15.44 10.18
CA VAL A 98 -1.60 -14.35 11.13
C VAL A 98 -0.20 -13.91 11.50
N LYS A 99 0.02 -12.61 11.42
CA LYS A 99 1.29 -11.96 11.77
C LYS A 99 1.02 -10.74 12.63
N VAL A 100 2.01 -10.30 13.39
CA VAL A 100 1.97 -9.01 14.09
C VAL A 100 3.08 -8.10 13.59
N PHE A 101 2.77 -6.81 13.51
CA PHE A 101 3.78 -5.78 13.42
C PHE A 101 4.01 -5.19 14.80
N THR A 102 5.25 -5.24 15.27
CA THR A 102 5.67 -4.67 16.55
C THR A 102 6.63 -3.50 16.32
N GLY A 103 6.59 -2.51 17.21
CA GLY A 103 7.43 -1.31 17.14
C GLY A 103 6.96 -0.22 18.08
N ARG A 104 7.78 0.80 18.33
CA ARG A 104 7.44 1.95 19.20
C ARG A 104 6.82 3.09 18.43
N LYS A 105 7.21 3.27 17.17
CA LYS A 105 6.75 4.37 16.31
C LYS A 105 6.23 3.92 14.95
N SER A 106 6.67 2.76 14.47
CA SER A 106 6.37 2.22 13.15
C SER A 106 6.28 0.69 13.20
N PHE A 107 6.17 0.06 12.03
CA PHE A 107 6.20 -1.40 11.86
C PHE A 107 7.64 -1.92 11.85
N GLU A 108 8.35 -1.76 12.98
CA GLU A 108 9.78 -2.08 13.11
C GLU A 108 10.09 -3.57 12.86
N LYS A 109 9.20 -4.47 13.27
CA LYS A 109 9.37 -5.92 13.14
C LYS A 109 8.05 -6.58 12.73
N GLU A 110 8.12 -7.50 11.77
CA GLU A 110 7.01 -8.40 11.40
C GLU A 110 7.32 -9.80 11.96
N GLU A 111 6.38 -10.36 12.73
CA GLU A 111 6.53 -11.68 13.36
C GLU A 111 5.36 -12.60 12.99
N ASP A 112 5.68 -13.84 12.62
CA ASP A 112 4.68 -14.88 12.39
C ASP A 112 4.06 -15.30 13.73
N VAL A 113 2.72 -15.35 13.78
CA VAL A 113 1.96 -15.74 14.97
C VAL A 113 1.42 -17.15 14.80
N ALA A 114 0.67 -17.39 13.74
CA ALA A 114 0.01 -18.66 13.49
C ALA A 114 -0.35 -18.83 12.01
N GLU A 115 -0.52 -20.09 11.59
CA GLU A 115 -1.05 -20.45 10.28
C GLU A 115 -2.13 -21.52 10.44
N TYR A 116 -3.27 -21.31 9.78
CA TYR A 116 -4.42 -22.21 9.82
C TYR A 116 -4.83 -22.63 8.41
N SER A 117 -5.49 -23.78 8.34
CA SER A 117 -6.10 -24.33 7.13
C SER A 117 -7.54 -24.67 7.45
N MET A 118 -8.46 -23.81 7.01
CA MET A 118 -9.87 -23.86 7.43
C MET A 118 -10.81 -24.24 6.29
N ARG A 119 -11.83 -25.03 6.58
CA ARG A 119 -12.94 -25.34 5.67
C ARG A 119 -14.15 -24.46 5.97
N GLU A 120 -15.10 -24.45 5.04
CA GLU A 120 -16.39 -23.79 5.25
C GLU A 120 -17.08 -24.27 6.54
N GLY A 121 -17.60 -23.34 7.31
CA GLY A 121 -18.28 -23.58 8.58
C GLY A 121 -17.33 -23.69 9.79
N GLU A 122 -16.02 -23.79 9.57
CA GLU A 122 -15.05 -23.83 10.66
C GLU A 122 -14.85 -22.44 11.29
N ARG A 123 -14.66 -22.43 12.60
CA ARG A 123 -14.34 -21.26 13.42
C ARG A 123 -13.15 -21.56 14.32
N ILE A 124 -12.26 -20.61 14.46
CA ILE A 124 -11.07 -20.68 15.33
C ILE A 124 -10.94 -19.41 16.18
N SER A 125 -10.21 -19.55 17.28
CA SER A 125 -9.75 -18.45 18.13
C SER A 125 -8.22 -18.39 18.04
N VAL A 126 -7.67 -17.26 17.60
CA VAL A 126 -6.21 -17.06 17.47
C VAL A 126 -5.62 -16.69 18.83
N LYS A 127 -5.50 -17.69 19.71
CA LYS A 127 -5.07 -17.51 21.11
C LYS A 127 -3.61 -17.09 21.23
N GLU A 128 -2.80 -17.39 20.22
CA GLU A 128 -1.38 -17.11 20.12
C GLU A 128 -1.10 -15.60 20.10
N LEU A 129 -2.07 -14.77 19.71
CA LEU A 129 -2.00 -13.30 19.82
C LEU A 129 -1.78 -12.82 21.27
N ALA A 130 -2.21 -13.59 22.27
CA ALA A 130 -2.00 -13.27 23.68
C ALA A 130 -0.51 -13.22 24.06
N ASN A 131 0.36 -13.95 23.35
CA ASN A 131 1.82 -13.89 23.54
C ASN A 131 2.39 -12.49 23.21
N PHE A 132 1.65 -11.72 22.42
CA PHE A 132 1.98 -10.35 22.01
C PHE A 132 1.10 -9.30 22.71
N GLY A 133 0.29 -9.71 23.68
CA GLY A 133 -0.55 -8.81 24.46
C GLY A 133 -1.85 -8.40 23.78
N VAL A 134 -2.24 -9.09 22.71
CA VAL A 134 -3.46 -8.80 21.95
C VAL A 134 -4.53 -9.83 22.33
N GLU A 135 -5.76 -9.40 22.60
CA GLU A 135 -6.87 -10.34 22.81
C GLU A 135 -7.07 -11.24 21.57
N PRO A 136 -7.46 -12.51 21.74
CA PRO A 136 -7.65 -13.42 20.61
C PRO A 136 -8.64 -12.89 19.58
N PHE A 137 -8.31 -13.07 18.30
CA PHE A 137 -9.25 -12.84 17.21
C PHE A 137 -10.06 -14.11 16.98
N GLU A 138 -11.37 -13.97 16.83
CA GLU A 138 -12.22 -15.06 16.38
C GLU A 138 -12.36 -14.99 14.86
N ILE A 139 -12.05 -16.08 14.17
CA ILE A 139 -12.08 -16.15 12.70
C ILE A 139 -12.98 -17.31 12.29
N ALA A 140 -13.87 -17.08 11.34
CA ALA A 140 -14.68 -18.13 10.72
C ALA A 140 -14.63 -18.05 9.20
N VAL A 141 -14.71 -19.21 8.54
CA VAL A 141 -14.91 -19.28 7.09
C VAL A 141 -16.38 -19.54 6.85
N VAL A 142 -17.06 -18.55 6.27
CA VAL A 142 -18.50 -18.60 6.06
C VAL A 142 -18.84 -18.48 4.59
N ARG A 143 -19.98 -19.08 4.22
CA ARG A 143 -20.54 -18.94 2.87
C ARG A 143 -21.44 -17.74 2.80
N VAL A 144 -21.23 -16.92 1.78
CA VAL A 144 -22.09 -15.79 1.44
C VAL A 144 -22.51 -15.93 0.00
N ALA A 145 -23.81 -15.76 -0.26
CA ALA A 145 -24.35 -15.75 -1.60
C ALA A 145 -23.71 -14.58 -2.38
N PRO A 146 -23.01 -14.86 -3.50
CA PRO A 146 -22.49 -13.81 -4.34
C PRO A 146 -23.61 -12.87 -4.79
N SER A 147 -23.32 -11.58 -4.83
CA SER A 147 -24.33 -10.57 -5.15
C SER A 147 -23.75 -9.46 -6.00
N VAL A 148 -24.66 -8.80 -6.72
CA VAL A 148 -24.39 -7.56 -7.44
C VAL A 148 -24.75 -6.41 -6.49
N SER A 149 -23.87 -5.43 -6.36
CA SER A 149 -24.18 -4.26 -5.52
C SER A 149 -24.86 -3.14 -6.30
N ALA A 150 -25.61 -2.30 -5.57
CA ALA A 150 -25.99 -1.00 -6.06
C ALA A 150 -24.73 -0.14 -6.25
N LEU A 151 -24.72 0.65 -7.31
CA LEU A 151 -23.62 1.56 -7.57
C LEU A 151 -23.74 2.79 -6.66
N PRO A 152 -22.63 3.26 -6.06
CA PRO A 152 -22.63 4.49 -5.28
C PRO A 152 -22.91 5.70 -6.19
N ALA A 153 -23.41 6.78 -5.58
CA ALA A 153 -23.34 8.09 -6.20
C ALA A 153 -21.87 8.50 -6.35
N ILE A 154 -21.56 9.27 -7.39
CA ILE A 154 -20.21 9.80 -7.62
C ILE A 154 -20.20 11.29 -7.30
N GLU A 155 -19.27 11.69 -6.45
CA GLU A 155 -18.93 13.09 -6.23
C GLU A 155 -17.47 13.32 -6.64
N ASN A 156 -17.27 14.01 -7.75
CA ASN A 156 -15.93 14.34 -8.23
C ASN A 156 -15.59 15.80 -7.89
N LYS A 157 -14.64 16.01 -6.97
CA LYS A 157 -14.18 17.35 -6.56
C LYS A 157 -12.99 17.84 -7.39
N THR A 158 -12.73 17.19 -8.52
CA THR A 158 -11.63 17.50 -9.43
C THR A 158 -12.18 17.70 -10.84
N THR A 159 -11.41 18.38 -11.68
CA THR A 159 -11.75 18.64 -13.08
C THR A 159 -10.91 17.80 -14.04
N SER A 160 -9.70 17.45 -13.62
CA SER A 160 -8.74 16.71 -14.45
C SER A 160 -8.99 15.21 -14.53
N LEU A 161 -9.74 14.63 -13.58
CA LEU A 161 -10.16 13.23 -13.65
C LEU A 161 -11.61 13.15 -14.09
N GLN A 162 -11.90 12.29 -15.07
CA GLN A 162 -13.25 11.99 -15.51
C GLN A 162 -13.62 10.56 -15.14
N VAL A 163 -14.78 10.38 -14.50
CA VAL A 163 -15.34 9.04 -14.28
C VAL A 163 -16.02 8.61 -15.57
N THR A 164 -15.40 7.67 -16.29
CA THR A 164 -15.88 7.24 -17.63
C THR A 164 -16.79 6.04 -17.56
N ALA A 165 -16.66 5.21 -16.53
CA ALA A 165 -17.56 4.09 -16.28
C ALA A 165 -17.60 3.73 -14.80
N ILE A 166 -18.77 3.25 -14.37
CA ILE A 166 -18.94 2.52 -13.12
C ILE A 166 -19.79 1.29 -13.39
N GLU A 167 -19.25 0.13 -13.07
CA GLU A 167 -19.83 -1.16 -13.42
C GLU A 167 -20.01 -2.02 -12.18
N PRO A 168 -21.18 -2.62 -11.98
CA PRO A 168 -21.37 -3.47 -10.83
C PRO A 168 -20.57 -4.76 -11.04
N ASN A 169 -19.95 -5.28 -9.97
CA ASN A 169 -19.17 -6.51 -10.05
C ASN A 169 -19.91 -7.63 -9.31
N PHE A 170 -20.16 -8.75 -9.99
CA PHE A 170 -20.69 -9.94 -9.37
C PHE A 170 -19.58 -10.64 -8.58
N SER A 171 -19.63 -10.56 -7.26
CA SER A 171 -18.57 -11.05 -6.37
C SER A 171 -19.11 -11.59 -5.05
N THR A 172 -18.29 -12.38 -4.34
CA THR A 172 -18.66 -12.97 -3.05
C THR A 172 -19.02 -11.90 -2.03
N LEU A 173 -18.19 -10.87 -1.89
CA LEU A 173 -18.54 -9.65 -1.17
C LEU A 173 -18.85 -8.54 -2.19
N PRO A 174 -19.89 -7.72 -1.96
CA PRO A 174 -20.27 -6.64 -2.86
C PRO A 174 -19.11 -5.73 -3.25
N SER A 175 -18.96 -5.48 -4.55
CA SER A 175 -17.94 -4.57 -5.10
C SER A 175 -18.41 -3.98 -6.43
N TYR A 176 -17.69 -2.98 -6.92
CA TYR A 176 -17.89 -2.40 -8.25
C TYR A 176 -16.54 -2.09 -8.90
N LYS A 177 -16.51 -1.92 -10.22
CA LYS A 177 -15.36 -1.37 -10.93
C LYS A 177 -15.61 0.08 -11.28
N ILE A 178 -14.56 0.90 -11.17
CA ILE A 178 -14.57 2.29 -11.61
C ILE A 178 -13.46 2.53 -12.61
N SER A 179 -13.79 3.25 -13.68
CA SER A 179 -12.85 3.69 -14.71
C SER A 179 -12.66 5.20 -14.64
N LEU A 180 -11.42 5.63 -14.48
CA LEU A 180 -11.02 7.04 -14.33
C LEU A 180 -10.09 7.43 -15.47
N LEU A 181 -10.51 8.35 -16.34
CA LEU A 181 -9.69 8.94 -17.38
C LEU A 181 -8.98 10.18 -16.84
N ASN A 182 -7.66 10.26 -17.02
CA ASN A 182 -6.92 11.50 -16.84
C ASN A 182 -7.10 12.39 -18.09
N ALA A 183 -7.98 13.39 -17.98
CA ALA A 183 -8.28 14.33 -19.04
C ALA A 183 -7.31 15.54 -19.07
N SER A 184 -6.37 15.62 -18.13
CA SER A 184 -5.34 16.65 -18.12
C SER A 184 -4.15 16.30 -19.00
N ASN A 185 -3.29 17.29 -19.26
CA ASN A 185 -1.99 17.09 -19.88
C ASN A 185 -0.87 16.76 -18.88
N LYS A 186 -1.20 16.56 -17.59
CA LYS A 186 -0.24 16.25 -16.52
C LYS A 186 -0.40 14.81 -16.08
N ALA A 187 0.71 14.13 -15.82
CA ALA A 187 0.65 12.80 -15.20
C ALA A 187 0.13 12.93 -13.75
N VAL A 188 -0.73 12.00 -13.35
CA VAL A 188 -1.27 11.92 -11.99
C VAL A 188 -0.37 11.03 -11.16
N SER A 189 0.22 11.57 -10.10
CA SER A 189 1.05 10.80 -9.16
C SER A 189 0.21 10.09 -8.11
N ALA A 190 -0.85 10.76 -7.65
CA ALA A 190 -1.75 10.19 -6.65
C ALA A 190 -3.15 10.79 -6.75
N LEU A 191 -4.13 10.04 -6.24
CA LEU A 191 -5.49 10.53 -6.04
C LEU A 191 -6.00 10.06 -4.68
N THR A 192 -6.81 10.89 -4.04
CA THR A 192 -7.45 10.55 -2.77
C THR A 192 -8.91 10.26 -3.03
N CYS A 193 -9.37 9.12 -2.52
CA CYS A 193 -10.75 8.69 -2.61
C CYS A 193 -11.33 8.36 -1.24
N GLU A 194 -12.62 8.63 -1.10
CA GLU A 194 -13.39 8.36 0.09
C GLU A 194 -14.71 7.68 -0.28
N THR A 195 -15.20 6.79 0.58
CA THR A 195 -16.58 6.32 0.53
C THR A 195 -17.30 6.89 1.74
N VAL A 196 -18.30 7.72 1.46
CA VAL A 196 -19.10 8.42 2.47
C VAL A 196 -20.48 7.77 2.53
N GLU A 197 -20.96 7.55 3.74
CA GLU A 197 -22.29 7.01 4.02
C GLU A 197 -22.92 7.89 5.10
N ASN A 198 -24.10 8.45 4.84
CA ASN A 198 -24.81 9.32 5.79
C ASN A 198 -23.93 10.46 6.34
N GLY A 199 -23.12 11.07 5.46
CA GLY A 199 -22.17 12.15 5.81
C GLY A 199 -20.94 11.70 6.62
N ARG A 200 -20.78 10.40 6.88
CA ARG A 200 -19.62 9.84 7.60
C ARG A 200 -18.70 9.12 6.64
N ASN A 201 -17.40 9.38 6.76
CA ASN A 201 -16.38 8.65 6.02
C ASN A 201 -16.31 7.20 6.53
N ARG A 202 -16.50 6.23 5.64
CA ARG A 202 -16.46 4.79 5.92
C ARG A 202 -15.16 4.17 5.43
N LEU A 203 -14.68 4.60 4.28
CA LEU A 203 -13.43 4.15 3.68
C LEU A 203 -12.69 5.36 3.13
N SER A 204 -11.39 5.43 3.36
CA SER A 204 -10.53 6.44 2.73
C SER A 204 -9.22 5.81 2.30
N GLY A 205 -8.65 6.34 1.23
CA GLY A 205 -7.36 5.88 0.74
C GLY A 205 -6.73 6.86 -0.23
N ILE A 206 -5.41 6.84 -0.29
CA ILE A 206 -4.62 7.51 -1.31
C ILE A 206 -4.12 6.44 -2.27
N TRP A 207 -4.57 6.49 -3.51
CA TRP A 207 -4.08 5.62 -4.57
C TRP A 207 -2.83 6.24 -5.17
N GLN A 208 -1.78 5.44 -5.28
CA GLN A 208 -0.48 5.80 -5.83
C GLN A 208 0.22 4.51 -6.28
N ASN A 209 1.13 4.60 -7.25
CA ASN A 209 2.03 3.49 -7.55
C ASN A 209 3.26 3.51 -6.61
N LYS A 210 4.08 2.47 -6.71
CA LYS A 210 5.30 2.35 -5.89
C LYS A 210 6.39 3.27 -6.45
N TYR A 211 7.33 3.65 -5.59
CA TYR A 211 8.55 4.36 -5.98
C TYR A 211 8.34 5.62 -6.84
N GLY A 212 7.24 6.34 -6.62
CA GLY A 212 6.95 7.60 -7.32
C GLY A 212 6.45 7.44 -8.76
N GLU A 213 6.27 6.22 -9.26
CA GLU A 213 5.68 5.98 -10.57
C GLU A 213 4.31 6.66 -10.68
N TYR A 214 4.00 7.18 -11.87
CA TYR A 214 2.71 7.83 -12.11
C TYR A 214 1.59 6.81 -12.01
N LEU A 215 0.50 7.21 -11.35
CA LEU A 215 -0.72 6.42 -11.22
C LEU A 215 -1.50 6.39 -12.54
N ILE A 216 -1.60 7.54 -13.21
CA ILE A 216 -2.34 7.69 -14.48
C ILE A 216 -1.59 8.67 -15.39
N GLU A 217 -1.08 8.18 -16.52
CA GLU A 217 -0.48 9.03 -17.56
C GLU A 217 -1.51 10.00 -18.19
N PRO A 218 -1.08 11.12 -18.81
CA PRO A 218 -1.99 11.98 -19.57
C PRO A 218 -2.78 11.20 -20.62
N GLY A 219 -4.11 11.35 -20.62
CA GLY A 219 -5.00 10.63 -21.53
C GLY A 219 -5.21 9.14 -21.23
N ALA A 220 -4.54 8.58 -20.21
CA ALA A 220 -4.71 7.18 -19.84
C ALA A 220 -5.92 6.97 -18.93
N THR A 221 -6.45 5.74 -18.93
CA THR A 221 -7.55 5.32 -18.05
C THR A 221 -7.06 4.33 -17.01
N LEU A 222 -7.37 4.61 -15.74
CA LEU A 222 -7.19 3.69 -14.63
C LEU A 222 -8.49 2.94 -14.35
N VAL A 223 -8.43 1.61 -14.26
CA VAL A 223 -9.55 0.77 -13.82
C VAL A 223 -9.23 0.17 -12.46
N ARG A 224 -10.11 0.34 -11.48
CA ARG A 224 -9.97 -0.23 -10.13
C ARG A 224 -11.24 -0.92 -9.67
N GLU A 225 -11.07 -2.05 -8.99
CA GLU A 225 -12.14 -2.73 -8.26
C GLU A 225 -12.22 -2.17 -6.84
N MET A 226 -13.42 -1.77 -6.44
CA MET A 226 -13.72 -1.09 -5.19
C MET A 226 -14.57 -1.96 -4.29
N SER A 227 -14.10 -2.20 -3.08
CA SER A 227 -14.91 -2.81 -2.02
C SER A 227 -15.96 -1.83 -1.51
N ILE A 228 -17.11 -2.38 -1.13
CA ILE A 228 -18.24 -1.62 -0.60
C ILE A 228 -18.29 -1.78 0.92
N PRO A 229 -18.46 -0.70 1.70
CA PRO A 229 -18.75 -0.79 3.12
C PRO A 229 -19.93 -1.73 3.37
N LEU A 230 -19.80 -2.58 4.39
CA LEU A 230 -20.84 -3.54 4.75
C LEU A 230 -21.57 -3.06 6.01
N GLU A 231 -22.88 -3.25 5.99
CA GLU A 231 -23.80 -3.19 7.12
C GLU A 231 -24.09 -4.58 7.64
N TYR A 232 -24.54 -4.63 8.89
CA TYR A 232 -24.86 -5.86 9.59
C TYR A 232 -26.35 -5.88 9.91
N LYS A 233 -27.02 -6.96 9.49
CA LYS A 233 -28.37 -7.26 9.96
C LYS A 233 -28.34 -8.63 10.62
N LYS A 234 -28.71 -8.67 11.90
CA LYS A 234 -28.98 -9.94 12.59
C LYS A 234 -30.08 -10.69 11.84
N SER A 235 -29.79 -11.92 11.46
CA SER A 235 -30.76 -12.86 10.89
C SER A 235 -30.84 -14.12 11.75
N VAL A 236 -31.83 -14.97 11.48
CA VAL A 236 -32.02 -16.25 12.18
C VAL A 236 -30.84 -17.21 11.93
N GLU A 237 -30.13 -17.04 10.81
CA GLU A 237 -28.99 -17.85 10.38
C GLU A 237 -27.63 -17.28 10.81
N GLY A 238 -27.64 -16.13 11.51
CA GLY A 238 -26.43 -15.38 11.90
C GLY A 238 -26.42 -13.96 11.35
N GLU A 239 -25.33 -13.23 11.55
CA GLU A 239 -25.15 -11.91 10.96
C GLU A 239 -24.73 -12.09 9.49
N ILE A 240 -25.51 -11.57 8.55
CA ILE A 240 -25.18 -11.66 7.11
C ILE A 240 -24.74 -10.27 6.65
N PRO A 241 -23.55 -10.14 6.02
CA PRO A 241 -23.10 -8.85 5.51
C PRO A 241 -24.03 -8.39 4.41
N LYS A 242 -24.47 -7.13 4.49
CA LYS A 242 -25.22 -6.46 3.42
C LYS A 242 -24.46 -5.24 2.95
N PRO A 243 -24.46 -4.92 1.64
CA PRO A 243 -23.90 -3.66 1.19
C PRO A 243 -24.61 -2.49 1.87
N ALA A 244 -23.85 -1.52 2.39
CA ALA A 244 -24.44 -0.32 2.96
C ALA A 244 -25.24 0.44 1.89
N SER A 245 -26.35 1.03 2.29
CA SER A 245 -27.19 1.80 1.37
C SER A 245 -26.71 3.26 1.24
N GLN A 246 -27.08 3.93 0.14
CA GLN A 246 -26.88 5.38 -0.03
C GLN A 246 -25.42 5.86 0.13
N GLN A 247 -24.49 5.15 -0.50
CA GLN A 247 -23.08 5.51 -0.48
C GLN A 247 -22.73 6.52 -1.57
N THR A 248 -21.77 7.40 -1.26
CA THR A 248 -21.13 8.29 -2.23
C THR A 248 -19.66 7.96 -2.31
N PHE A 249 -19.16 7.65 -3.51
CA PHE A 249 -17.73 7.60 -3.80
C PHE A 249 -17.25 9.00 -4.17
N VAL A 250 -16.34 9.53 -3.36
CA VAL A 250 -15.82 10.89 -3.49
C VAL A 250 -14.38 10.84 -4.01
N ILE A 251 -14.13 11.45 -5.16
CA ILE A 251 -12.77 11.77 -5.62
C ILE A 251 -12.45 13.14 -5.01
N SER A 252 -11.68 13.14 -3.92
CA SER A 252 -11.51 14.32 -3.07
C SER A 252 -10.35 15.21 -3.49
N SER A 253 -9.26 14.63 -3.99
CA SER A 253 -8.12 15.36 -4.51
C SER A 253 -7.35 14.55 -5.56
N VAL A 254 -6.69 15.25 -6.48
CA VAL A 254 -5.72 14.67 -7.42
C VAL A 254 -4.41 15.46 -7.30
N ILE A 255 -3.28 14.75 -7.28
CA ILE A 255 -1.94 15.32 -7.20
C ILE A 255 -1.18 14.93 -8.46
N PHE A 256 -0.59 15.92 -9.12
CA PHE A 256 0.14 15.75 -10.37
C PHE A 256 1.64 15.57 -10.13
N ALA A 257 2.33 15.10 -11.17
CA ALA A 257 3.78 14.89 -11.18
C ALA A 257 4.60 16.17 -10.96
N ASP A 258 4.07 17.34 -11.29
CA ASP A 258 4.73 18.63 -11.03
C ASP A 258 4.49 19.17 -9.60
N GLY A 259 3.79 18.39 -8.76
CA GLY A 259 3.44 18.75 -7.40
C GLY A 259 2.25 19.70 -7.27
N SER A 260 1.61 20.10 -8.37
CA SER A 260 0.32 20.80 -8.30
C SER A 260 -0.81 19.83 -7.93
N TYR A 261 -1.94 20.34 -7.47
CA TYR A 261 -3.09 19.52 -7.08
C TYR A 261 -4.42 20.22 -7.37
N GLU A 262 -5.49 19.43 -7.44
CA GLU A 262 -6.89 19.90 -7.43
C GLU A 262 -7.65 19.26 -6.26
N GLY A 263 -8.72 19.92 -5.82
CA GLY A 263 -9.62 19.43 -4.78
C GLY A 263 -9.15 19.79 -3.37
N ASN A 264 -9.24 18.84 -2.44
CA ASN A 264 -9.04 19.08 -1.01
C ASN A 264 -7.55 19.29 -0.66
N ALA A 265 -7.22 20.49 -0.17
CA ALA A 265 -5.85 20.88 0.22
C ALA A 265 -5.26 20.04 1.36
N SER A 266 -6.06 19.64 2.35
CA SER A 266 -5.61 18.79 3.47
C SER A 266 -5.20 17.40 2.99
N ARG A 267 -5.97 16.82 2.07
CA ARG A 267 -5.65 15.53 1.44
C ARG A 267 -4.42 15.62 0.53
N ALA A 268 -4.28 16.70 -0.25
CA ALA A 268 -3.07 16.94 -1.02
C ALA A 268 -1.84 17.08 -0.10
N ALA A 269 -1.94 17.90 0.96
CA ALA A 269 -0.88 18.09 1.93
C ALA A 269 -0.42 16.77 2.56
N GLN A 270 -1.34 15.85 2.86
CA GLN A 270 -1.01 14.50 3.35
C GLN A 270 -0.09 13.74 2.40
N PHE A 271 -0.41 13.70 1.10
CA PHE A 271 0.45 13.05 0.11
C PHE A 271 1.81 13.75 -0.04
N HIS A 272 1.83 15.09 -0.04
CA HIS A 272 3.08 15.84 -0.13
C HIS A 272 3.97 15.64 1.10
N ALA A 273 3.40 15.55 2.30
CA ALA A 273 4.12 15.20 3.53
C ALA A 273 4.78 13.81 3.42
N TRP A 274 4.05 12.81 2.92
CA TRP A 274 4.60 11.47 2.68
C TRP A 274 5.73 11.49 1.65
N THR A 275 5.54 12.23 0.57
CA THR A 275 6.56 12.42 -0.47
C THR A 275 7.80 13.11 0.09
N LEU A 276 7.64 14.11 0.94
CA LEU A 276 8.73 14.81 1.60
C LEU A 276 9.55 13.87 2.49
N GLY A 277 8.88 13.05 3.32
CA GLY A 277 9.55 12.04 4.15
C GLY A 277 10.37 11.06 3.32
N ARG A 278 9.78 10.52 2.25
CA ARG A 278 10.47 9.64 1.29
C ARG A 278 11.66 10.35 0.66
N LYS A 279 11.48 11.57 0.15
CA LYS A 279 12.52 12.35 -0.55
C LYS A 279 13.71 12.63 0.36
N THR A 280 13.44 13.01 1.60
CA THR A 280 14.47 13.27 2.63
C THR A 280 15.27 12.01 2.92
N GLN A 281 14.61 10.86 3.13
CA GLN A 281 15.31 9.61 3.42
C GLN A 281 16.08 9.06 2.21
N VAL A 282 15.48 9.10 1.01
CA VAL A 282 16.11 8.64 -0.23
C VAL A 282 17.40 9.41 -0.51
N LYS A 283 17.42 10.73 -0.30
CA LYS A 283 18.64 11.55 -0.42
C LYS A 283 19.75 11.10 0.52
N GLN A 284 19.41 10.83 1.79
CA GLN A 284 20.39 10.35 2.77
C GLN A 284 20.93 8.96 2.40
N ILE A 285 20.07 8.06 1.90
CA ILE A 285 20.48 6.73 1.42
C ILE A 285 21.45 6.86 0.23
N ILE A 286 21.14 7.71 -0.75
CA ILE A 286 22.03 7.93 -1.91
C ILE A 286 23.40 8.44 -1.42
N ALA A 287 23.43 9.45 -0.55
CA ALA A 287 24.68 9.98 0.00
C ALA A 287 25.50 8.91 0.76
N LEU A 288 24.82 8.05 1.53
CA LEU A 288 25.44 6.90 2.18
C LEU A 288 26.06 5.95 1.15
N LEU A 289 25.31 5.55 0.12
CA LEU A 289 25.77 4.63 -0.92
C LEU A 289 26.97 5.21 -1.69
N GLU A 290 26.95 6.50 -2.03
CA GLU A 290 28.07 7.21 -2.65
C GLU A 290 29.34 7.18 -1.78
N SER A 291 29.20 7.27 -0.45
CA SER A 291 30.33 7.20 0.47
C SER A 291 31.03 5.82 0.46
N PHE A 292 30.30 4.75 0.15
CA PHE A 292 30.86 3.40 -0.02
C PHE A 292 31.45 3.16 -1.40
N GLU A 293 30.94 3.84 -2.44
CA GLU A 293 31.50 3.76 -3.79
C GLU A 293 32.82 4.52 -3.92
N ASN A 294 32.91 5.70 -3.29
CA ASN A 294 34.11 6.55 -3.33
C ASN A 294 35.26 6.04 -2.45
N ASN A 295 35.03 4.99 -1.66
CA ASN A 295 36.05 4.40 -0.79
C ASN A 295 36.76 3.24 -1.51
N SER A 296 38.04 3.43 -1.85
CA SER A 296 38.85 2.44 -2.57
C SER A 296 39.10 1.13 -1.79
N SER A 297 38.88 1.12 -0.47
CA SER A 297 39.04 -0.08 0.38
C SER A 297 37.94 -1.11 0.14
N ALA A 298 38.25 -2.39 0.37
CA ALA A 298 37.29 -3.49 0.28
C ALA A 298 36.00 -3.19 1.07
N PHE A 299 34.85 -3.61 0.54
CA PHE A 299 33.57 -3.39 1.22
C PHE A 299 33.60 -3.98 2.64
N ASN A 300 33.17 -3.19 3.62
CA ASN A 300 33.10 -3.58 5.03
C ASN A 300 31.63 -3.57 5.50
N PHE A 301 31.08 -4.77 5.72
CA PHE A 301 29.69 -4.95 6.12
C PHE A 301 29.38 -4.31 7.48
N SER A 302 30.25 -4.46 8.48
CA SER A 302 30.04 -3.88 9.81
C SER A 302 29.98 -2.36 9.76
N LYS A 303 30.84 -1.73 8.96
CA LYS A 303 30.82 -0.28 8.73
C LYS A 303 29.52 0.16 8.03
N PHE A 304 29.02 -0.61 7.07
CA PHE A 304 27.75 -0.33 6.41
C PHE A 304 26.58 -0.37 7.39
N VAL A 305 26.52 -1.40 8.25
CA VAL A 305 25.49 -1.50 9.30
C VAL A 305 25.55 -0.28 10.22
N GLU A 306 26.73 0.05 10.74
CA GLU A 306 26.92 1.19 11.65
C GLU A 306 26.49 2.53 11.01
N GLN A 307 26.90 2.80 9.77
CA GLN A 307 26.54 4.04 9.09
C GLN A 307 25.06 4.10 8.68
N SER A 308 24.48 2.98 8.27
CA SER A 308 23.04 2.91 7.93
C SER A 308 22.13 3.13 9.15
N ALA A 309 22.57 2.74 10.34
CA ALA A 309 21.83 2.99 11.58
C ALA A 309 21.71 4.50 11.91
N LYS A 310 22.69 5.30 11.48
CA LYS A 310 22.79 6.75 11.71
C LYS A 310 21.93 7.61 10.78
N LEU A 311 21.22 7.01 9.81
CA LEU A 311 20.30 7.77 8.96
C LEU A 311 19.20 8.42 9.82
N GLU A 312 18.97 9.72 9.64
CA GLU A 312 18.03 10.50 10.45
C GLU A 312 16.62 10.46 9.86
N THR A 313 15.60 10.23 10.70
CA THR A 313 14.20 10.18 10.25
C THR A 313 13.44 11.47 10.52
N LYS A 314 14.00 12.35 11.36
CA LYS A 314 13.40 13.63 11.71
C LYS A 314 13.57 14.66 10.61
N ILE A 315 12.50 15.42 10.36
CA ILE A 315 12.55 16.57 9.47
C ILE A 315 13.00 17.82 10.23
N SER A 316 13.81 18.66 9.60
CA SER A 316 14.20 19.95 10.18
C SER A 316 13.03 20.94 10.23
N GLU A 317 12.98 21.78 11.27
CA GLU A 317 11.96 22.83 11.40
C GLU A 317 11.92 23.78 10.19
N SER A 318 13.09 24.10 9.63
CA SER A 318 13.18 24.97 8.46
C SER A 318 12.56 24.33 7.22
N GLU A 319 12.83 23.04 6.98
CA GLU A 319 12.29 22.32 5.83
C GLU A 319 10.78 22.09 5.97
N PHE A 320 10.32 21.67 7.16
CA PHE A 320 8.91 21.50 7.43
C PHE A 320 8.16 22.84 7.35
N GLY A 321 8.75 23.93 7.87
CA GLY A 321 8.19 25.27 7.74
C GLY A 321 8.06 25.75 6.29
N LYS A 322 9.01 25.38 5.40
CA LYS A 322 8.89 25.65 3.96
C LYS A 322 7.77 24.84 3.31
N PHE A 323 7.60 23.58 3.72
CA PHE A 323 6.51 22.73 3.27
C PHE A 323 5.15 23.31 3.67
N LEU A 324 4.97 23.71 4.94
CA LEU A 324 3.71 24.26 5.43
C LEU A 324 3.27 25.56 4.74
N LYS A 325 4.21 26.35 4.22
CA LYS A 325 3.88 27.56 3.43
C LYS A 325 3.10 27.25 2.15
N GLN A 326 3.15 26.02 1.65
CA GLN A 326 2.39 25.58 0.48
C GLN A 326 0.92 25.28 0.82
N PHE A 327 0.60 25.10 2.11
CA PHE A 327 -0.72 24.73 2.61
C PHE A 327 -1.15 25.65 3.78
N PRO A 328 -1.37 26.95 3.53
CA PRO A 328 -1.63 27.93 4.59
C PRO A 328 -2.97 27.72 5.31
N SER A 329 -3.90 26.96 4.72
CA SER A 329 -5.24 26.72 5.27
C SER A 329 -5.33 25.59 6.30
N LEU A 330 -4.22 24.93 6.61
CA LEU A 330 -4.21 23.80 7.55
C LEU A 330 -4.34 24.25 9.01
N THR A 331 -5.10 23.49 9.78
CA THR A 331 -5.18 23.62 11.24
C THR A 331 -3.91 23.11 11.93
N GLU A 332 -3.69 23.48 13.19
CA GLU A 332 -2.52 23.00 13.96
C GLU A 332 -2.52 21.48 14.14
N ASN A 333 -3.69 20.86 14.34
CA ASN A 333 -3.81 19.41 14.44
C ASN A 333 -3.42 18.72 13.13
N GLU A 334 -3.81 19.28 11.98
CA GLU A 334 -3.40 18.76 10.68
C GLU A 334 -1.89 18.93 10.49
N LYS A 335 -1.31 20.08 10.85
CA LYS A 335 0.15 20.29 10.77
C LYS A 335 0.93 19.27 11.61
N ALA A 336 0.49 19.01 12.84
CA ALA A 336 1.10 18.00 13.70
C ALA A 336 1.02 16.60 13.06
N PHE A 337 -0.16 16.22 12.57
CA PHE A 337 -0.37 14.95 11.87
C PHE A 337 0.50 14.82 10.61
N LEU A 338 0.67 15.90 9.84
CA LEU A 338 1.54 15.90 8.66
C LEU A 338 3.00 15.70 9.03
N ARG A 339 3.48 16.27 10.14
CA ARG A 339 4.85 16.03 10.61
C ARG A 339 5.06 14.56 10.94
N ASP A 340 4.15 13.96 11.71
CA ASP A 340 4.20 12.54 12.02
C ASP A 340 4.19 11.70 10.74
N GLY A 341 3.43 12.10 9.73
CA GLY A 341 3.43 11.49 8.40
C GLY A 341 4.78 11.62 7.66
N VAL A 342 5.45 12.78 7.71
CA VAL A 342 6.79 12.95 7.13
C VAL A 342 7.78 12.00 7.80
N GLU A 343 7.83 12.02 9.13
CA GLU A 343 8.81 11.24 9.91
C GLU A 343 8.53 9.74 9.82
N GLY A 344 7.27 9.34 9.85
CA GLY A 344 6.85 7.94 9.69
C GLY A 344 7.24 7.37 8.33
N LEU A 345 6.96 8.09 7.24
CA LEU A 345 7.34 7.63 5.89
C LEU A 345 8.85 7.68 5.65
N SER A 346 9.56 8.58 6.32
CA SER A 346 11.04 8.59 6.34
C SER A 346 11.58 7.33 7.02
N ASP A 347 11.02 6.97 8.18
CA ASP A 347 11.38 5.75 8.92
C ASP A 347 11.04 4.47 8.16
N ASP A 348 9.89 4.41 7.46
CA ASP A 348 9.52 3.27 6.62
C ASP A 348 10.56 3.02 5.52
N VAL A 349 11.00 4.08 4.82
CA VAL A 349 12.05 3.98 3.78
C VAL A 349 13.39 3.56 4.38
N LYS A 350 13.73 4.10 5.56
CA LYS A 350 14.94 3.69 6.30
C LYS A 350 14.89 2.20 6.63
N THR A 351 13.76 1.72 7.15
CA THR A 351 13.57 0.33 7.58
C THR A 351 13.57 -0.65 6.41
N GLU A 352 12.90 -0.31 5.30
CA GLU A 352 12.96 -1.09 4.05
C GLU A 352 14.42 -1.19 3.57
N PHE A 353 15.13 -0.05 3.53
CA PHE A 353 16.53 -0.01 3.11
C PHE A 353 17.41 -0.85 4.03
N THR A 354 17.42 -0.60 5.35
CA THR A 354 18.33 -1.27 6.27
C THR A 354 18.05 -2.77 6.33
N THR A 355 16.81 -3.18 6.56
CA THR A 355 16.47 -4.60 6.75
C THR A 355 16.72 -5.41 5.48
N GLY A 356 16.21 -4.94 4.33
CA GLY A 356 16.36 -5.64 3.06
C GLY A 356 17.80 -5.68 2.58
N THR A 357 18.49 -4.53 2.66
CA THR A 357 19.87 -4.40 2.16
C THR A 357 20.86 -5.15 3.04
N GLN A 358 20.74 -5.06 4.37
CA GLN A 358 21.63 -5.78 5.27
C GLN A 358 21.47 -7.29 5.14
N LYS A 359 20.23 -7.80 5.03
CA LYS A 359 19.98 -9.23 4.78
C LYS A 359 20.70 -9.68 3.51
N ARG A 360 20.55 -8.94 2.42
CA ARG A 360 21.18 -9.29 1.14
C ARG A 360 22.70 -9.21 1.18
N LEU A 361 23.27 -8.16 1.77
CA LEU A 361 24.71 -7.95 1.82
C LEU A 361 25.45 -9.01 2.64
N LYS A 362 24.83 -9.59 3.68
CA LYS A 362 25.42 -10.68 4.47
C LYS A 362 25.74 -11.92 3.64
N GLU A 363 25.03 -12.11 2.53
CA GLU A 363 25.14 -13.28 1.65
C GLU A 363 26.11 -13.06 0.47
N LEU A 364 26.67 -11.86 0.32
CA LEU A 364 27.46 -11.48 -0.84
C LEU A 364 28.93 -11.33 -0.52
N GLU A 365 29.78 -11.88 -1.40
CA GLU A 365 31.21 -11.59 -1.41
C GLU A 365 31.49 -10.10 -1.70
N PRO A 366 32.63 -9.53 -1.25
CA PRO A 366 32.89 -8.09 -1.28
C PRO A 366 32.71 -7.41 -2.66
N ASN A 367 33.09 -8.08 -3.75
CA ASN A 367 32.91 -7.53 -5.11
C ASN A 367 31.44 -7.54 -5.55
N ALA A 368 30.70 -8.62 -5.24
CA ALA A 368 29.27 -8.71 -5.54
C ALA A 368 28.47 -7.70 -4.70
N ALA A 369 28.87 -7.48 -3.44
CA ALA A 369 28.31 -6.44 -2.59
C ALA A 369 28.45 -5.05 -3.20
N ARG A 370 29.63 -4.70 -3.74
CA ARG A 370 29.85 -3.41 -4.44
C ARG A 370 28.95 -3.23 -5.65
N ILE A 371 28.83 -4.25 -6.50
CA ILE A 371 27.94 -4.22 -7.68
C ILE A 371 26.49 -4.01 -7.23
N TYR A 372 26.07 -4.74 -6.19
CA TYR A 372 24.73 -4.61 -5.63
C TYR A 372 24.46 -3.21 -5.07
N LEU A 373 25.40 -2.61 -4.31
CA LEU A 373 25.26 -1.25 -3.79
C LEU A 373 25.16 -0.20 -4.90
N LYS A 374 25.90 -0.36 -6.00
CA LYS A 374 25.81 0.52 -7.17
C LYS A 374 24.43 0.45 -7.83
N ALA A 375 23.93 -0.76 -8.08
CA ALA A 375 22.58 -0.96 -8.64
C ALA A 375 21.49 -0.41 -7.69
N LEU A 376 21.69 -0.56 -6.37
CA LEU A 376 20.79 -0.02 -5.37
C LEU A 376 20.79 1.52 -5.39
N LYS A 377 21.96 2.16 -5.55
CA LYS A 377 22.07 3.60 -5.71
C LYS A 377 21.29 4.09 -6.93
N GLU A 378 21.47 3.43 -8.08
CA GLU A 378 20.74 3.74 -9.30
C GLU A 378 19.22 3.61 -9.11
N LYS A 379 18.75 2.56 -8.42
CA LYS A 379 17.34 2.42 -8.02
C LYS A 379 16.84 3.63 -7.22
N TYR A 380 17.57 4.05 -6.19
CA TYR A 380 17.17 5.18 -5.35
C TYR A 380 17.27 6.53 -6.07
N GLN A 381 18.24 6.71 -6.98
CA GLN A 381 18.34 7.90 -7.83
C GLN A 381 17.15 8.00 -8.78
N ASN A 382 16.75 6.89 -9.41
CA ASN A 382 15.56 6.83 -10.26
C ASN A 382 14.29 7.14 -9.45
N TRP A 383 14.17 6.57 -8.25
CA TRP A 383 13.05 6.88 -7.36
C TRP A 383 13.03 8.38 -7.00
N LEU A 384 14.17 8.96 -6.60
CA LEU A 384 14.25 10.37 -6.26
C LEU A 384 13.80 11.29 -7.40
N ALA A 385 14.11 10.92 -8.65
CA ALA A 385 13.74 11.68 -9.83
C ALA A 385 12.23 11.65 -10.13
N LEU A 386 11.51 10.63 -9.64
CA LEU A 386 10.06 10.47 -9.83
C LEU A 386 9.23 11.06 -8.68
N LEU A 387 9.84 11.39 -7.54
CA LEU A 387 9.13 12.02 -6.43
C LEU A 387 8.86 13.51 -6.73
N PRO A 388 7.61 13.98 -6.59
CA PRO A 388 7.25 15.38 -6.86
C PRO A 388 7.96 16.39 -5.93
#